data_AF-A0A955T1B2-F1
#
_entry.id   AF-A0A955T1B2-F1
#
_cell.length_a   1.000
_cell.length_b   1.000
_cell.length_c   1.000
_cell.angle_alpha   90.00
_cell.angle_beta   90.00
_cell.angle_gamma   90.00
#
_symmetry.space_group_name_H-M   'P 1'
#
loop_
_entity.id
_entity.type
_entity.pdbx_description
1 polymer ?
#
loop_
_entity_poly.entity_id
_entity_poly.type
_entity_poly.pdbx_seq_one_letter_code
_entity_poly.pdbx_strand_id
1 'polypeptide(L)'
;AVLSWQERDYNAQLAKWEVKREEIDQEIEAYRPTLIEKLPAWEQEQEVAEVEWELLRPTSMASIGGATFEVLEDGSIFVGGNNPSADEYILVFPTDLPGITGFRLEAITDPALPRNGPGRARHGNFLLTEFHVKARKKTNPKMEEEIKFSEAIADYSQEGYEVSLAIDGKEETGWSIDAWRDPSLNVDRGALFIAEEQTGFEEGTILQVRLDFSYGNNHGLGRFRLYAATGPKEHLNLPPAIPAILATAPEARTEDQQNQLLDYFGQVDPESKKLVEKRTAHKNAKPNPPDTKAQTIAANPEPPTTHIHTRGDFLRPGDPVQPSTLAVLQPFEPRIEPEQKQPDRLDLAKWIVDKENPLTARVAV
;
A
#
# COMPACT_ATOMS: atom_id res chain seq x y z
N ALA A 1 -22.25 -27.83 -23.65
CA ALA A 1 -22.83 -27.43 -22.37
C ALA A 1 -23.48 -26.07 -22.56
N VAL A 2 -24.70 -25.87 -22.07
CA VAL A 2 -25.41 -24.58 -22.16
C VAL A 2 -24.84 -23.69 -21.07
N LEU A 3 -24.09 -22.64 -21.43
CA LEU A 3 -23.59 -21.64 -20.48
C LEU A 3 -24.76 -21.07 -19.68
N SER A 4 -24.55 -20.93 -18.37
CA SER A 4 -25.53 -20.32 -17.46
C SER A 4 -25.84 -18.89 -17.89
N TRP A 5 -27.00 -18.36 -17.49
CA TRP A 5 -27.35 -16.95 -17.78
C TRP A 5 -26.29 -15.98 -17.23
N GLN A 6 -25.74 -16.27 -16.04
CA GLN A 6 -24.67 -15.48 -15.41
C GLN A 6 -23.37 -15.52 -16.23
N GLU A 7 -22.99 -16.69 -16.76
CA GLU A 7 -21.81 -16.80 -17.62
C GLU A 7 -21.98 -16.04 -18.95
N ARG A 8 -23.19 -16.07 -19.53
CA ARG A 8 -23.48 -15.32 -20.76
C ARG A 8 -23.43 -13.81 -20.54
N ASP A 9 -24.00 -13.34 -19.43
CA ASP A 9 -23.99 -11.92 -19.06
C ASP A 9 -22.56 -11.43 -18.78
N TYR A 10 -21.80 -12.18 -17.97
CA TYR A 10 -20.37 -11.90 -17.73
C TYR A 10 -19.57 -11.84 -19.04
N ASN A 11 -19.72 -12.83 -19.92
CA ASN A 11 -18.99 -12.84 -21.20
C ASN A 11 -19.38 -11.66 -22.10
N ALA A 12 -20.65 -11.24 -22.09
CA ALA A 12 -21.09 -10.06 -22.84
C ALA A 12 -20.52 -8.76 -22.26
N GLN A 13 -20.44 -8.63 -20.94
CA GLN A 13 -19.80 -7.50 -20.26
C GLN A 13 -18.28 -7.47 -20.53
N LEU A 14 -17.63 -8.62 -20.43
CA LEU A 14 -16.19 -8.77 -20.70
C LEU A 14 -15.86 -8.40 -22.14
N ALA A 15 -16.64 -8.86 -23.13
CA ALA A 15 -16.43 -8.51 -24.53
C ALA A 15 -16.55 -6.99 -24.78
N LYS A 16 -17.54 -6.33 -24.16
CA LYS A 16 -17.66 -4.85 -24.23
C LYS A 16 -16.46 -4.15 -23.59
N TRP A 17 -16.01 -4.68 -22.44
CA TRP A 17 -14.83 -4.17 -21.75
C TRP A 17 -13.56 -4.32 -22.60
N GLU A 18 -13.38 -5.45 -23.30
CA GLU A 18 -12.22 -5.69 -24.17
C GLU A 18 -12.21 -4.76 -25.38
N VAL A 19 -13.36 -4.55 -26.04
CA VAL A 19 -13.48 -3.57 -27.14
C VAL A 19 -13.08 -2.17 -26.65
N LYS A 20 -13.58 -1.76 -25.48
CA LYS A 20 -13.27 -0.44 -24.95
C LYS A 20 -11.80 -0.29 -24.53
N ARG A 21 -11.17 -1.37 -24.05
CA ARG A 21 -9.73 -1.40 -23.76
C ARG A 21 -8.93 -1.16 -25.03
N GLU A 22 -9.27 -1.85 -26.11
CA GLU A 22 -8.60 -1.71 -27.40
C GLU A 22 -8.77 -0.30 -27.98
N GLU A 23 -9.96 0.31 -27.86
CA GLU A 23 -10.17 1.71 -28.24
C GLU A 23 -9.26 2.67 -27.47
N ILE A 24 -9.13 2.49 -26.14
CA ILE A 24 -8.26 3.33 -25.31
C ILE A 24 -6.78 3.12 -25.68
N ASP A 25 -6.36 1.87 -25.90
CA ASP A 25 -4.99 1.56 -26.32
C ASP A 25 -4.68 2.19 -27.70
N GLN A 26 -5.64 2.21 -28.63
CA GLN A 26 -5.52 2.90 -29.92
C GLN A 26 -5.48 4.42 -29.79
N GLU A 27 -6.25 5.02 -28.88
CA GLU A 27 -6.18 6.46 -28.59
C GLU A 27 -4.79 6.86 -28.07
N ILE A 28 -4.20 6.04 -27.18
CA ILE A 28 -2.84 6.26 -26.66
C ILE A 28 -1.81 6.18 -27.79
N GLU A 29 -1.88 5.14 -28.62
CA GLU A 29 -0.93 4.96 -29.72
C GLU A 29 -1.07 6.06 -30.78
N ALA A 30 -2.30 6.49 -31.09
CA ALA A 30 -2.57 7.58 -32.02
C ALA A 30 -2.04 8.94 -31.52
N TYR A 31 -1.87 9.10 -30.20
CA TYR A 31 -1.31 10.31 -29.60
C TYR A 31 0.22 10.31 -29.55
N ARG A 32 0.87 9.13 -29.71
CA ARG A 32 2.34 9.00 -29.67
C ARG A 32 3.08 9.91 -30.66
N PRO A 33 2.63 10.09 -31.93
CA PRO A 33 3.26 11.05 -32.84
C PRO A 33 3.19 12.50 -32.37
N THR A 34 2.08 12.89 -31.73
CA THR A 34 1.92 14.24 -31.15
C THR A 34 2.86 14.46 -29.96
N LEU A 35 3.11 13.44 -29.14
CA LEU A 35 4.12 13.50 -28.08
C LEU A 35 5.52 13.74 -28.66
N ILE A 36 5.89 13.02 -29.73
CA ILE A 36 7.19 13.20 -30.40
C ILE A 36 7.33 14.63 -30.95
N GLU A 37 6.27 15.19 -31.54
CA GLU A 37 6.28 16.56 -32.07
C GLU A 37 6.43 17.62 -30.97
N LYS A 38 5.81 17.40 -29.80
CA LYS A 38 5.87 18.32 -28.65
C LYS A 38 7.17 18.25 -27.86
N LEU A 39 7.87 17.11 -27.90
CA LEU A 39 9.04 16.85 -27.07
C LEU A 39 10.11 17.96 -27.16
N PRO A 40 10.52 18.47 -28.34
CA PRO A 40 11.56 19.50 -28.43
C PRO A 40 11.18 20.83 -27.76
N ALA A 41 9.89 21.21 -27.79
CA ALA A 41 9.43 22.42 -27.13
C ALA A 41 9.49 22.26 -25.60
N TRP A 42 9.02 21.11 -25.10
CA TRP A 42 9.11 20.77 -23.68
C TRP A 42 10.57 20.73 -23.20
N GLU A 43 11.49 20.18 -23.99
CA GLU A 43 12.93 20.17 -23.67
C GLU A 43 13.51 21.58 -23.53
N GLN A 44 13.10 22.53 -24.37
CA GLN A 44 13.55 23.93 -24.29
C GLN A 44 12.99 24.66 -23.06
N GLU A 45 11.85 24.21 -22.55
CA GLU A 45 11.26 24.72 -21.30
C GLU A 45 11.95 24.16 -20.05
N GLN A 46 12.74 23.08 -20.16
CA GLN A 46 13.48 22.55 -19.03
C GLN A 46 14.72 23.41 -18.78
N GLU A 47 14.74 24.15 -17.67
CA GLU A 47 15.98 24.71 -17.17
C GLU A 47 16.89 23.54 -16.77
N VAL A 48 17.98 23.30 -17.50
CA VAL A 48 19.00 22.30 -17.13
C VAL A 48 19.83 22.81 -15.94
N ALA A 49 19.14 23.14 -14.84
CA ALA A 49 19.71 23.39 -13.54
C ALA A 49 19.55 22.12 -12.70
N GLU A 50 20.65 21.74 -12.06
CA GLU A 50 20.70 20.60 -11.17
C GLU A 50 19.92 20.93 -9.90
N VAL A 51 19.15 19.97 -9.41
CA VAL A 51 18.50 20.10 -8.10
C VAL A 51 19.54 19.82 -7.03
N GLU A 52 19.83 20.81 -6.21
CA GLU A 52 20.68 20.62 -5.03
C GLU A 52 19.82 20.22 -3.83
N TRP A 53 20.17 19.11 -3.20
CA TRP A 53 19.51 18.60 -2.00
C TRP A 53 20.40 18.79 -0.76
N GLU A 54 19.89 19.52 0.24
CA GLU A 54 20.53 19.66 1.55
C GLU A 54 19.80 18.78 2.59
N LEU A 55 20.55 17.91 3.29
CA LEU A 55 20.04 17.20 4.48
C LEU A 55 19.88 18.19 5.63
N LEU A 56 18.65 18.40 6.08
CA LEU A 56 18.34 19.33 7.16
C LEU A 56 18.65 18.70 8.53
N ARG A 57 19.35 19.45 9.38
CA ARG A 57 19.64 19.05 10.77
C ARG A 57 18.90 19.92 11.78
N PRO A 58 18.10 19.33 12.69
CA PRO A 58 17.29 20.12 13.60
C PRO A 58 18.16 20.73 14.70
N THR A 59 17.79 21.94 15.13
CA THR A 59 18.38 22.62 16.30
C THR A 59 17.42 22.67 17.49
N SER A 60 16.12 22.49 17.23
CA SER A 60 15.08 22.36 18.24
C SER A 60 14.04 21.35 17.77
N MET A 61 13.55 20.54 18.70
CA MET A 61 12.51 19.54 18.45
C MET A 61 11.61 19.50 19.68
N ALA A 62 10.30 19.57 19.46
CA ALA A 62 9.29 19.49 20.50
C ALA A 62 8.11 18.66 20.02
N SER A 63 7.47 17.96 20.96
CA SER A 63 6.20 17.28 20.73
C SER A 63 5.17 17.85 21.67
N ILE A 64 4.01 18.22 21.15
CA ILE A 64 2.89 18.69 21.96
C ILE A 64 2.35 17.55 22.84
N GLY A 65 2.38 16.32 22.32
CA GLY A 65 1.93 15.13 23.00
C GLY A 65 2.99 14.42 23.86
N GLY A 66 4.18 14.98 24.04
CA GLY A 66 5.20 14.51 24.98
C GLY A 66 6.10 13.36 24.48
N ALA A 67 6.20 13.16 23.16
CA ALA A 67 7.23 12.30 22.57
C ALA A 67 8.64 12.88 22.80
N THR A 68 9.65 12.02 22.76
CA THR A 68 11.07 12.40 22.88
C THR A 68 11.78 12.21 21.55
N PHE A 69 12.78 13.03 21.26
CA PHE A 69 13.53 13.00 20.00
C PHE A 69 15.02 12.75 20.25
N GLU A 70 15.63 11.94 19.39
CA GLU A 70 17.06 11.71 19.31
C GLU A 70 17.53 11.89 17.87
N VAL A 71 18.60 12.66 17.66
CA VAL A 71 19.22 12.80 16.33
C VAL A 71 20.33 11.76 16.20
N LEU A 72 20.24 10.91 15.19
CA LEU A 72 21.20 9.86 14.90
C LEU A 72 22.33 10.35 13.98
N GLU A 73 23.40 9.56 13.85
CA GLU A 73 24.61 9.93 13.09
C GLU A 73 24.32 10.23 11.60
N ASP A 74 23.38 9.48 11.01
CA ASP A 74 22.92 9.65 9.63
C ASP A 74 22.03 10.89 9.40
N GLY A 75 21.80 11.68 10.45
CA GLY A 75 20.95 12.87 10.45
C GLY A 75 19.46 12.58 10.57
N SER A 76 19.06 11.31 10.71
CA SER A 76 17.67 10.96 11.02
C SER A 76 17.31 11.25 12.47
N ILE A 77 16.04 11.48 12.70
CA ILE A 77 15.42 11.78 13.99
C ILE A 77 14.64 10.54 14.39
N PHE A 78 15.04 9.92 15.49
CA PHE A 78 14.29 8.84 16.13
C PHE A 78 13.31 9.43 17.17
N VAL A 79 12.08 8.94 17.16
CA VAL A 79 10.99 9.40 18.03
C VAL A 79 10.60 8.30 19.02
N GLY A 80 10.93 8.53 20.28
CA GLY A 80 10.64 7.64 21.40
C GLY A 80 9.67 8.25 22.42
N GLY A 81 9.67 7.70 23.63
CA GLY A 81 8.90 8.24 24.75
C GLY A 81 7.38 8.08 24.57
N ASN A 82 6.60 9.06 25.03
CA ASN A 82 5.15 8.99 24.96
C ASN A 82 4.69 8.88 23.50
N ASN A 83 3.77 7.96 23.23
CA ASN A 83 3.08 7.86 21.94
C ASN A 83 1.60 8.14 22.21
N PRO A 84 1.17 9.42 22.23
CA PRO A 84 -0.21 9.81 22.51
C PRO A 84 -1.15 9.38 21.37
N SER A 85 -2.47 9.53 21.54
CA SER A 85 -3.41 9.24 20.45
C SER A 85 -3.19 10.18 19.26
N ALA A 86 -2.93 11.47 19.52
CA ALA A 86 -2.61 12.49 18.53
C ALA A 86 -1.40 13.30 19.02
N ASP A 87 -0.59 13.81 18.10
CA ASP A 87 0.64 14.55 18.38
C ASP A 87 0.96 15.58 17.28
N GLU A 88 1.78 16.56 17.62
CA GLU A 88 2.35 17.52 16.68
C GLU A 88 3.87 17.59 16.93
N TYR A 89 4.67 17.32 15.91
CA TYR A 89 6.13 17.43 15.98
C TYR A 89 6.56 18.79 15.43
N ILE A 90 7.09 19.65 16.28
CA ILE A 90 7.56 20.99 15.93
C ILE A 90 9.08 20.98 15.90
N LEU A 91 9.66 21.15 14.71
CA LEU A 91 11.08 20.99 14.42
C LEU A 91 11.62 22.30 13.83
N VAL A 92 12.83 22.70 14.21
CA VAL A 92 13.46 23.93 13.72
C VAL A 92 14.79 23.61 13.05
N PHE A 93 14.91 23.95 11.77
CA PHE A 93 16.07 23.69 10.92
C PHE A 93 16.66 25.00 10.39
N PRO A 94 17.89 25.39 10.78
CA PRO A 94 18.64 26.39 10.07
C PRO A 94 19.20 25.80 8.77
N THR A 95 19.14 26.57 7.68
CA THR A 95 19.77 26.24 6.40
C THR A 95 20.31 27.53 5.77
N ASP A 96 21.36 27.40 4.94
CA ASP A 96 21.87 28.48 4.12
C ASP A 96 21.41 28.36 2.66
N LEU A 97 20.59 27.35 2.33
CA LEU A 97 20.03 27.13 1.00
C LEU A 97 19.05 28.26 0.64
N PRO A 98 19.36 29.08 -0.38
CA PRO A 98 18.41 30.03 -0.90
C PRO A 98 17.50 29.35 -1.93
N GLY A 99 16.35 29.94 -2.20
CA GLY A 99 15.55 29.52 -3.33
C GLY A 99 14.97 28.12 -3.23
N ILE A 100 14.60 27.70 -2.03
CA ILE A 100 14.01 26.39 -1.76
C ILE A 100 12.74 26.22 -2.60
N THR A 101 12.65 25.12 -3.33
CA THR A 101 11.50 24.77 -4.18
C THR A 101 10.80 23.48 -3.73
N GLY A 102 11.36 22.73 -2.79
CA GLY A 102 10.66 21.60 -2.19
C GLY A 102 11.38 20.95 -1.03
N PHE A 103 10.69 19.96 -0.45
CA PHE A 103 11.15 19.18 0.69
C PHE A 103 10.94 17.69 0.46
N ARG A 104 11.89 16.87 0.92
CA ARG A 104 11.74 15.42 0.95
C ARG A 104 11.68 14.94 2.39
N LEU A 105 10.61 14.27 2.75
CA LEU A 105 10.47 13.51 3.99
C LEU A 105 10.76 12.04 3.71
N GLU A 106 11.71 11.48 4.44
CA GLU A 106 11.93 10.02 4.44
C GLU A 106 11.45 9.45 5.77
N ALA A 107 10.53 8.50 5.70
CA ALA A 107 10.06 7.70 6.81
C ALA A 107 10.87 6.40 6.83
N ILE A 108 11.68 6.20 7.87
CA ILE A 108 12.74 5.19 7.90
C ILE A 108 12.38 4.08 8.88
N THR A 109 12.55 2.83 8.46
CA THR A 109 12.37 1.66 9.32
C THR A 109 13.44 1.57 10.39
N ASP A 110 13.06 1.05 11.56
CA ASP A 110 14.01 0.84 12.65
C ASP A 110 13.64 -0.39 13.48
N PRO A 111 14.60 -1.29 13.82
CA PRO A 111 14.34 -2.44 14.69
C PRO A 111 13.78 -2.09 16.08
N ALA A 112 14.00 -0.86 16.56
CA ALA A 112 13.43 -0.39 17.82
C ALA A 112 11.95 0.06 17.70
N LEU A 113 11.42 0.16 16.47
CA LEU A 113 10.03 0.55 16.21
C LEU A 113 9.12 -0.69 16.05
N PRO A 114 7.80 -0.54 16.29
CA PRO A 114 6.85 -1.64 16.13
C PRO A 114 6.91 -2.27 14.74
N ARG A 115 6.99 -3.60 14.69
CA ARG A 115 7.11 -4.40 13.44
C ARG A 115 8.26 -3.96 12.52
N ASN A 116 9.30 -3.34 13.06
CA ASN A 116 10.40 -2.75 12.29
C ASN A 116 9.90 -1.73 11.25
N GLY A 117 8.72 -1.16 11.44
CA GLY A 117 8.13 -0.18 10.54
C GLY A 117 8.68 1.22 10.77
N PRO A 118 8.34 2.18 9.89
CA PRO A 118 8.75 3.56 10.07
C PRO A 118 7.88 4.35 11.06
N GLY A 119 6.69 3.84 11.40
CA GLY A 119 5.74 4.49 12.30
C GLY A 119 5.68 3.86 13.70
N ARG A 120 4.96 4.55 14.60
CA ARG A 120 4.89 4.22 16.03
C ARG A 120 3.62 3.46 16.42
N ALA A 121 2.66 3.30 15.51
CA ALA A 121 1.49 2.46 15.76
C ALA A 121 1.92 1.00 15.97
N ARG A 122 1.12 0.18 16.67
CA ARG A 122 1.49 -1.21 17.01
C ARG A 122 1.87 -2.09 15.82
N HIS A 123 1.41 -1.73 14.62
CA HIS A 123 1.67 -2.44 13.36
C HIS A 123 2.77 -1.78 12.51
N GLY A 124 3.46 -0.75 13.00
CA GLY A 124 4.55 -0.06 12.31
C GLY A 124 4.09 1.05 11.36
N ASN A 125 2.79 1.32 11.27
CA ASN A 125 2.25 2.39 10.43
C ASN A 125 2.35 3.76 11.11
N PHE A 126 2.25 4.81 10.29
CA PHE A 126 2.04 6.19 10.70
C PHE A 126 0.89 6.79 9.88
N LEU A 127 0.40 7.95 10.29
CA LEU A 127 -0.57 8.72 9.51
C LEU A 127 -0.28 10.20 9.69
N LEU A 128 0.44 10.77 8.73
CA LEU A 128 0.79 12.20 8.71
C LEU A 128 -0.41 12.98 8.20
N THR A 129 -1.08 13.72 9.09
CA THR A 129 -2.29 14.48 8.74
C THR A 129 -1.96 15.78 8.03
N GLU A 130 -0.95 16.51 8.49
CA GLU A 130 -0.49 17.73 7.81
C GLU A 130 1.03 17.90 7.87
N PHE A 131 1.58 18.47 6.78
CA PHE A 131 2.97 18.86 6.63
C PHE A 131 3.04 20.37 6.42
N HIS A 132 3.39 21.11 7.48
CA HIS A 132 3.54 22.56 7.41
C HIS A 132 5.00 22.96 7.47
N VAL A 133 5.37 23.96 6.68
CA VAL A 133 6.67 24.61 6.77
C VAL A 133 6.48 26.12 6.81
N LYS A 134 7.15 26.76 7.77
CA LYS A 134 7.31 28.21 7.79
C LYS A 134 8.77 28.57 7.61
N ALA A 135 9.04 29.59 6.82
CA ALA A 135 10.38 30.14 6.63
C ALA A 135 10.48 31.53 7.27
N ARG A 136 11.62 31.80 7.90
CA ARG A 136 11.98 33.16 8.33
C ARG A 136 13.46 33.42 8.14
N LYS A 137 13.85 34.68 7.96
CA LYS A 137 15.26 35.08 7.87
C LYS A 137 15.99 34.81 9.18
N LYS A 138 17.21 34.26 9.13
CA LYS A 138 18.10 34.15 10.30
C LYS A 138 18.32 35.50 11.00
N THR A 139 18.41 36.58 10.21
CA THR A 139 18.69 37.94 10.68
C THR A 139 17.45 38.71 11.15
N ASN A 140 16.23 38.24 10.83
CA ASN A 140 14.98 38.91 11.20
C ASN A 140 13.86 37.91 11.54
N PRO A 141 13.73 37.48 12.81
CA PRO A 141 12.77 36.47 13.23
C PRO A 141 11.30 36.93 13.20
N LYS A 142 11.01 38.21 12.93
CA LYS A 142 9.62 38.72 12.86
C LYS A 142 8.97 38.56 11.49
N MET A 143 9.76 38.28 10.45
CA MET A 143 9.26 38.06 9.10
C MET A 143 9.22 36.55 8.86
N GLU A 144 8.06 35.96 9.14
CA GLU A 144 7.77 34.54 8.96
C GLU A 144 6.73 34.39 7.85
N GLU A 145 7.03 33.56 6.86
CA GLU A 145 6.12 33.21 5.77
C GLU A 145 5.77 31.73 5.86
N GLU A 146 4.50 31.40 5.61
CA GLU A 146 4.06 30.02 5.48
C GLU A 146 4.27 29.58 4.03
N ILE A 147 4.95 28.45 3.87
CA ILE A 147 5.20 27.86 2.55
C ILE A 147 3.99 27.03 2.18
N LYS A 148 3.35 27.39 1.07
CA LYS A 148 2.30 26.59 0.46
C LYS A 148 2.88 25.54 -0.47
N PHE A 149 2.23 24.39 -0.55
CA PHE A 149 2.60 23.30 -1.44
C PHE A 149 1.60 23.19 -2.59
N SER A 150 2.14 23.05 -3.80
CA SER A 150 1.34 22.84 -5.02
C SER A 150 1.09 21.37 -5.30
N GLU A 151 2.01 20.50 -4.85
CA GLU A 151 1.96 19.07 -5.10
C GLU A 151 2.69 18.30 -3.99
N ALA A 152 2.19 17.11 -3.68
CA ALA A 152 2.90 16.12 -2.88
C ALA A 152 2.89 14.76 -3.59
N ILE A 153 4.04 14.07 -3.57
CA ILE A 153 4.27 12.83 -4.29
C ILE A 153 4.94 11.84 -3.34
N ALA A 154 4.44 10.60 -3.29
CA ALA A 154 5.02 9.55 -2.45
C ALA A 154 5.30 8.30 -3.26
N ASP A 155 6.29 7.52 -2.82
CA ASP A 155 6.60 6.22 -3.40
C ASP A 155 5.44 5.21 -3.22
N TYR A 156 4.67 5.38 -2.15
CA TYR A 156 3.47 4.61 -1.86
C TYR A 156 2.46 5.43 -1.06
N SER A 157 1.17 5.19 -1.30
CA SER A 157 0.08 5.66 -0.45
C SER A 157 -1.00 4.60 -0.35
N GLN A 158 -1.58 4.47 0.84
CA GLN A 158 -2.79 3.68 1.05
C GLN A 158 -3.97 4.33 0.31
N GLU A 159 -4.84 3.51 -0.30
CA GLU A 159 -6.06 4.00 -0.95
C GLU A 159 -6.94 4.79 0.03
N GLY A 160 -7.27 6.04 -0.33
CA GLY A 160 -8.01 7.00 0.50
C GLY A 160 -7.16 7.73 1.55
N TYR A 161 -5.85 7.53 1.55
CA TYR A 161 -4.86 8.18 2.41
C TYR A 161 -3.63 8.60 1.58
N GLU A 162 -3.90 9.23 0.44
CA GLU A 162 -2.90 9.74 -0.50
C GLU A 162 -2.05 10.84 0.15
N VAL A 163 -0.77 10.92 -0.22
CA VAL A 163 0.14 11.94 0.34
C VAL A 163 -0.31 13.39 0.11
N SER A 164 -1.08 13.65 -0.94
CA SER A 164 -1.68 14.96 -1.21
C SER A 164 -2.64 15.41 -0.10
N LEU A 165 -3.19 14.47 0.68
CA LEU A 165 -4.04 14.77 1.82
C LEU A 165 -3.24 15.27 3.04
N ALA A 166 -1.90 15.19 3.02
CA ALA A 166 -1.05 15.76 4.05
C ALA A 166 -0.74 17.26 3.83
N ILE A 167 -1.35 17.88 2.81
CA ILE A 167 -1.21 19.32 2.50
C ILE A 167 -2.57 19.94 2.09
N ASP A 168 -3.68 19.29 2.44
CA ASP A 168 -5.02 19.72 2.03
C ASP A 168 -5.73 20.62 3.05
N GLY A 169 -5.07 20.86 4.20
CA GLY A 169 -5.53 21.75 5.26
C GLY A 169 -6.63 21.12 6.14
N LYS A 170 -6.72 19.79 6.20
CA LYS A 170 -7.71 19.04 6.98
C LYS A 170 -7.02 18.02 7.89
N GLU A 171 -7.17 18.27 9.19
CA GLU A 171 -6.61 17.44 10.26
C GLU A 171 -7.12 15.99 10.31
N GLU A 172 -8.26 15.69 9.65
CA GLU A 172 -8.85 14.35 9.61
C GLU A 172 -8.36 13.46 8.46
N THR A 173 -7.71 14.04 7.45
CA THR A 173 -7.14 13.32 6.31
C THR A 173 -5.61 13.30 6.39
N GLY A 174 -4.94 12.49 5.58
CA GLY A 174 -3.49 12.41 5.65
C GLY A 174 -2.89 11.23 4.88
N TRP A 175 -1.56 11.14 4.95
CA TRP A 175 -0.75 10.12 4.29
C TRP A 175 -0.53 8.90 5.18
N SER A 176 -0.82 7.70 4.67
CA SER A 176 -0.60 6.41 5.36
C SER A 176 -0.07 5.34 4.39
N ILE A 177 0.57 4.30 4.93
CA ILE A 177 1.25 3.25 4.15
C ILE A 177 0.60 1.85 4.29
N ASP A 178 -0.63 1.76 4.81
CA ASP A 178 -1.45 0.54 4.99
C ASP A 178 -0.75 -0.64 5.70
N ALA A 179 0.30 -0.38 6.49
CA ALA A 179 1.07 -1.43 7.18
C ALA A 179 0.26 -2.19 8.26
N TRP A 180 -0.97 -1.74 8.54
CA TRP A 180 -1.95 -2.51 9.32
C TRP A 180 -2.44 -3.75 8.56
N ARG A 181 -2.83 -3.60 7.29
CA ARG A 181 -3.36 -4.70 6.46
C ARG A 181 -2.25 -5.56 5.89
N ASP A 182 -1.18 -4.93 5.41
CA ASP A 182 -0.05 -5.63 4.81
C ASP A 182 1.26 -5.25 5.53
N PRO A 183 1.76 -6.10 6.44
CA PRO A 183 3.02 -5.85 7.15
C PRO A 183 4.24 -5.73 6.23
N SER A 184 4.18 -6.22 4.99
CA SER A 184 5.29 -6.08 4.03
C SER A 184 5.50 -4.64 3.57
N LEU A 185 4.54 -3.76 3.84
CA LEU A 185 4.64 -2.33 3.55
C LEU A 185 5.47 -1.55 4.58
N ASN A 186 5.87 -2.19 5.71
CA ASN A 186 6.87 -1.68 6.65
C ASN A 186 8.28 -1.72 6.04
N VAL A 187 8.52 -0.80 5.12
CA VAL A 187 9.82 -0.51 4.50
C VAL A 187 10.03 1.00 4.54
N ASP A 188 11.23 1.45 4.17
CA ASP A 188 11.51 2.89 4.05
C ASP A 188 10.59 3.51 2.99
N ARG A 189 10.07 4.69 3.28
CA ARG A 189 9.13 5.44 2.43
C ARG A 189 9.61 6.86 2.23
N GLY A 190 9.23 7.44 1.10
CA GLY A 190 9.60 8.80 0.72
C GLY A 190 8.40 9.60 0.26
N ALA A 191 8.30 10.83 0.75
CA ALA A 191 7.38 11.83 0.26
C ALA A 191 8.14 13.09 -0.16
N LEU A 192 7.78 13.64 -1.31
CA LEU A 192 8.22 14.91 -1.86
C LEU A 192 7.08 15.92 -1.75
N PHE A 193 7.38 17.12 -1.28
CA PHE A 193 6.46 18.25 -1.18
C PHE A 193 7.03 19.41 -2.01
N ILE A 194 6.31 19.80 -3.07
CA ILE A 194 6.75 20.82 -4.03
C ILE A 194 6.13 22.17 -3.65
N ALA A 195 6.96 23.16 -3.34
CA ALA A 195 6.51 24.49 -2.98
C ALA A 195 5.77 25.17 -4.15
N GLU A 196 4.72 25.92 -3.84
CA GLU A 196 3.97 26.71 -4.84
C GLU A 196 4.84 27.84 -5.41
N GLU A 197 5.63 28.47 -4.54
CA GLU A 197 6.57 29.54 -4.86
C GLU A 197 7.96 29.24 -4.27
N GLN A 198 9.00 29.73 -4.92
CA GLN A 198 10.37 29.66 -4.42
C GLN A 198 10.51 30.47 -3.11
N THR A 199 11.07 29.85 -2.07
CA THR A 199 11.24 30.44 -0.73
C THR A 199 12.71 30.39 -0.28
N GLY A 200 13.02 30.82 0.94
CA GLY A 200 14.37 30.86 1.48
C GLY A 200 15.13 32.14 1.09
N PHE A 201 16.08 32.50 1.95
CA PHE A 201 16.75 33.80 1.92
C PHE A 201 18.25 33.65 1.76
N GLU A 202 18.87 34.50 0.95
CA GLU A 202 20.33 34.56 0.72
C GLU A 202 21.15 34.74 2.01
N GLU A 203 20.60 35.41 3.03
CA GLU A 203 21.24 35.59 4.34
C GLU A 203 21.01 34.41 5.30
N GLY A 204 20.47 33.31 4.78
CA GLY A 204 20.13 32.10 5.50
C GLY A 204 18.70 32.12 6.07
N THR A 205 18.14 30.91 6.16
CA THR A 205 16.75 30.63 6.50
C THR A 205 16.66 29.82 7.78
N ILE A 206 15.65 30.10 8.60
CA ILE A 206 15.17 29.23 9.66
C ILE A 206 13.85 28.65 9.18
N LEU A 207 13.81 27.33 9.01
CA LEU A 207 12.62 26.57 8.70
C LEU A 207 12.02 26.05 10.00
N GLN A 208 10.76 26.35 10.26
CA GLN A 208 9.97 25.67 11.28
C GLN A 208 9.05 24.68 10.57
N VAL A 209 9.34 23.39 10.72
CA VAL A 209 8.54 22.30 10.17
C VAL A 209 7.62 21.79 11.27
N ARG A 210 6.33 21.65 10.96
CA ARG A 210 5.36 20.98 11.83
C ARG A 210 4.81 19.76 11.10
N LEU A 211 4.90 18.60 11.76
CA LEU A 211 4.29 17.35 11.32
C LEU A 211 3.12 17.02 12.25
N ASP A 212 1.92 16.98 11.71
CA ASP A 212 0.70 16.74 12.49
C ASP A 212 0.26 15.28 12.37
N PHE A 213 -0.20 14.70 13.48
CA PHE A 213 -0.68 13.32 13.58
C PHE A 213 -2.03 13.30 14.30
N SER A 214 -3.03 13.96 13.73
CA SER A 214 -4.32 14.25 14.37
C SER A 214 -5.37 13.13 14.26
N TYR A 215 -5.15 12.11 13.42
CA TYR A 215 -6.11 11.04 13.14
C TYR A 215 -6.48 10.18 14.37
N GLY A 216 -5.58 10.06 15.34
CA GLY A 216 -5.77 9.21 16.51
C GLY A 216 -5.04 7.86 16.45
N ASN A 217 -5.26 7.02 17.47
CA ASN A 217 -4.74 5.64 17.55
C ASN A 217 -3.21 5.51 17.48
N ASN A 218 -2.47 6.52 17.95
CA ASN A 218 -1.02 6.45 18.16
C ASN A 218 -0.19 6.33 16.85
N HIS A 219 -0.69 6.94 15.77
CA HIS A 219 -0.09 6.92 14.42
C HIS A 219 1.04 7.94 14.20
N GLY A 220 1.83 8.24 15.23
CA GLY A 220 3.02 9.08 15.08
C GLY A 220 4.09 8.45 14.19
N LEU A 221 4.91 9.27 13.54
CA LEU A 221 6.09 8.82 12.78
C LEU A 221 7.25 8.48 13.74
N GLY A 222 7.95 7.37 13.49
CA GLY A 222 8.89 6.77 14.44
C GLY A 222 10.35 7.08 14.18
N ARG A 223 10.78 7.09 12.91
CA ARG A 223 12.10 7.56 12.52
C ARG A 223 12.00 8.23 11.16
N PHE A 224 12.59 9.40 11.03
CA PHE A 224 12.51 10.15 9.78
C PHE A 224 13.66 11.12 9.58
N ARG A 225 13.85 11.60 8.35
CA ARG A 225 14.73 12.75 8.08
C ARG A 225 14.12 13.64 7.00
N LEU A 226 14.60 14.88 6.95
CA LEU A 226 14.11 15.90 6.04
C LEU A 226 15.25 16.45 5.20
N TYR A 227 14.96 16.69 3.93
CA TYR A 227 15.81 17.42 3.01
C TYR A 227 15.07 18.65 2.49
N ALA A 228 15.80 19.71 2.20
CA ALA A 228 15.33 20.82 1.36
C ALA A 228 16.02 20.75 0.00
N ALA A 229 15.33 21.21 -1.03
CA ALA A 229 15.88 21.32 -2.38
C ALA A 229 15.79 22.74 -2.91
N THR A 230 16.79 23.15 -3.69
CA THR A 230 16.77 24.34 -4.56
C THR A 230 17.00 23.91 -6.00
N GLY A 231 16.46 24.69 -6.94
CA GLY A 231 16.46 24.37 -8.37
C GLY A 231 15.05 24.24 -8.96
N PRO A 232 14.93 23.87 -10.24
CA PRO A 232 13.63 23.82 -10.94
C PRO A 232 12.68 22.83 -10.27
N LYS A 233 11.45 23.28 -9.97
CA LYS A 233 10.46 22.45 -9.27
C LYS A 233 10.08 21.20 -10.07
N GLU A 234 10.08 21.32 -11.40
CA GLU A 234 9.83 20.26 -12.37
C GLU A 234 10.90 19.15 -12.29
N HIS A 235 12.07 19.49 -11.75
CA HIS A 235 13.20 18.59 -11.63
C HIS A 235 13.25 17.82 -10.30
N LEU A 236 12.44 18.20 -9.30
CA LEU A 236 12.47 17.62 -7.96
C LEU A 236 12.05 16.15 -7.92
N ASN A 237 11.18 15.73 -8.84
CA ASN A 237 10.69 14.35 -8.95
C ASN A 237 11.23 13.63 -10.19
N LEU A 238 12.30 14.13 -10.81
CA LEU A 238 12.84 13.48 -12.00
C LEU A 238 13.53 12.17 -11.66
N PRO A 239 13.28 11.08 -12.41
CA PRO A 239 14.13 9.91 -12.36
C PRO A 239 15.58 10.32 -12.66
N PRO A 240 16.60 9.81 -11.94
CA PRO A 240 17.99 10.27 -12.07
C PRO A 240 18.57 10.23 -13.49
N ALA A 241 18.03 9.37 -14.36
CA ALA A 241 18.43 9.29 -15.76
C ALA A 241 18.01 10.53 -16.58
N ILE A 242 16.86 11.14 -16.27
CA ILE A 242 16.28 12.21 -17.09
C ILE A 242 17.13 13.49 -17.09
N PRO A 243 17.60 14.01 -15.94
CA PRO A 243 18.50 15.17 -15.94
C PRO A 243 19.80 14.92 -16.72
N ALA A 244 20.38 13.72 -16.60
CA ALA A 244 21.58 13.35 -17.34
C ALA A 244 21.34 13.28 -18.87
N ILE A 245 20.15 12.84 -19.29
CA ILE A 245 19.74 12.85 -20.70
C ILE A 245 19.50 14.27 -21.21
N LEU A 246 18.81 15.11 -20.43
CA LEU A 246 18.58 16.52 -20.76
C LEU A 246 19.88 17.31 -20.89
N ALA A 247 20.90 16.99 -20.08
CA ALA A 247 22.23 17.58 -20.16
C ALA A 247 23.04 17.11 -21.41
N THR A 248 22.63 16.02 -22.06
CA THR A 248 23.23 15.52 -23.31
C THR A 248 22.55 16.18 -24.51
N ALA A 249 23.34 16.74 -25.45
CA ALA A 249 22.81 17.38 -26.65
C ALA A 249 21.92 16.42 -27.46
N PRO A 250 20.77 16.88 -28.02
CA PRO A 250 19.81 16.01 -28.71
C PRO A 250 20.40 15.09 -29.78
N GLU A 251 21.39 15.58 -30.53
CA GLU A 251 22.06 14.85 -31.62
C GLU A 251 23.06 13.81 -31.12
N ALA A 252 23.49 13.91 -29.85
CA ALA A 252 24.44 13.00 -29.22
C ALA A 252 23.76 11.91 -28.38
N ARG A 253 22.43 11.98 -28.20
CA ARG A 253 21.67 11.00 -27.42
C ARG A 253 21.55 9.68 -28.17
N THR A 254 21.61 8.58 -27.42
CA THR A 254 21.33 7.24 -27.96
C THR A 254 19.83 7.02 -28.15
N GLU A 255 19.45 6.02 -28.94
CA GLU A 255 18.04 5.63 -29.13
C GLU A 255 17.36 5.29 -27.80
N ASP A 256 18.08 4.64 -26.88
CA ASP A 256 17.58 4.33 -25.53
C ASP A 256 17.33 5.61 -24.72
N GLN A 257 18.24 6.59 -24.76
CA GLN A 257 18.04 7.88 -24.09
C GLN A 257 16.86 8.67 -24.67
N GLN A 258 16.67 8.64 -25.99
CA GLN A 258 15.51 9.26 -26.64
C GLN A 258 14.21 8.60 -26.22
N ASN A 259 14.17 7.26 -26.18
CA ASN A 259 13.00 6.51 -25.73
C ASN A 259 12.69 6.77 -24.25
N GLN A 260 13.70 6.78 -23.38
CA GLN A 260 13.51 7.10 -21.95
C GLN A 260 12.95 8.50 -21.74
N LEU A 261 13.44 9.49 -22.50
CA LEU A 261 12.93 10.86 -22.40
C LEU A 261 11.50 10.98 -22.93
N LEU A 262 11.19 10.30 -24.05
CA LEU A 262 9.84 10.28 -24.60
C LEU A 262 8.84 9.56 -23.69
N ASP A 263 9.25 8.45 -23.08
CA ASP A 263 8.42 7.69 -22.13
C ASP A 263 8.17 8.50 -20.86
N TYR A 264 9.18 9.24 -20.37
CA TYR A 264 9.00 10.18 -19.26
C TYR A 264 8.08 11.33 -19.65
N PHE A 265 8.30 11.96 -20.81
CA PHE A 265 7.46 13.05 -21.30
C PHE A 265 5.99 12.63 -21.45
N GLY A 266 5.73 11.39 -21.90
CA GLY A 266 4.39 10.81 -21.93
C GLY A 266 3.74 10.66 -20.54
N GLN A 267 4.50 10.61 -19.44
CA GLN A 267 3.91 10.59 -18.09
C GLN A 267 3.50 11.98 -17.60
N VAL A 268 4.18 13.02 -18.08
CA VAL A 268 3.96 14.40 -17.62
C VAL A 268 3.11 15.25 -18.58
N ASP A 269 3.03 14.89 -19.88
CA ASP A 269 2.15 15.59 -20.83
C ASP A 269 0.68 15.48 -20.37
N PRO A 270 -0.04 16.61 -20.20
CA PRO A 270 -1.39 16.60 -19.63
C PRO A 270 -2.42 15.74 -20.37
N GLU A 271 -2.33 15.63 -21.69
CA GLU A 271 -3.27 14.81 -22.47
C GLU A 271 -2.89 13.33 -22.39
N SER A 272 -1.59 13.00 -22.42
CA SER A 272 -1.15 11.62 -22.21
C SER A 272 -1.51 11.11 -20.80
N LYS A 273 -1.33 11.94 -19.77
CA LYS A 273 -1.75 11.63 -18.40
C LYS A 273 -3.23 11.29 -18.31
N LYS A 274 -4.12 12.08 -18.93
CA LYS A 274 -5.57 11.78 -18.99
C LYS A 274 -5.86 10.45 -19.68
N LEU A 275 -5.15 10.10 -20.75
CA LEU A 275 -5.32 8.82 -21.44
C LEU A 275 -4.87 7.64 -20.57
N VAL A 276 -3.76 7.79 -19.84
CA VAL A 276 -3.26 6.78 -18.89
C VAL A 276 -4.21 6.61 -17.70
N GLU A 277 -4.76 7.70 -17.16
CA GLU A 277 -5.79 7.68 -16.13
C GLU A 277 -7.06 6.98 -16.63
N LYS A 278 -7.51 7.30 -17.85
CA LYS A 278 -8.65 6.63 -18.51
C LYS A 278 -8.41 5.12 -18.66
N ARG A 279 -7.20 4.72 -19.07
CA ARG A 279 -6.80 3.31 -19.17
C ARG A 279 -6.83 2.61 -17.81
N THR A 280 -6.32 3.26 -16.77
CA THR A 280 -6.27 2.73 -15.41
C THR A 280 -7.67 2.58 -14.81
N ALA A 281 -8.52 3.59 -14.95
CA ALA A 281 -9.92 3.52 -14.54
C ALA A 281 -10.68 2.40 -15.25
N HIS A 282 -10.47 2.25 -16.57
CA HIS A 282 -11.06 1.15 -17.35
C HIS A 282 -10.55 -0.22 -16.89
N LYS A 283 -9.25 -0.34 -16.59
CA LYS A 283 -8.66 -1.57 -16.03
C LYS A 283 -9.32 -1.97 -14.71
N ASN A 284 -9.57 -1.01 -13.82
CA ASN A 284 -10.20 -1.25 -12.52
C ASN A 284 -11.69 -1.59 -12.65
N ALA A 285 -12.35 -1.18 -13.73
CA ALA A 285 -13.75 -1.50 -14.04
C ALA A 285 -13.94 -2.88 -14.71
N LYS A 286 -12.93 -3.76 -14.69
CA LYS A 286 -13.04 -5.10 -15.29
C LYS A 286 -14.14 -5.92 -14.58
N PRO A 287 -15.08 -6.53 -15.34
CA PRO A 287 -16.13 -7.35 -14.74
C PRO A 287 -15.54 -8.51 -13.92
N ASN A 288 -16.15 -8.79 -12.77
CA ASN A 288 -15.80 -9.95 -11.95
C ASN A 288 -16.42 -11.22 -12.53
N PRO A 289 -15.67 -12.34 -12.57
CA PRO A 289 -16.24 -13.61 -12.99
C PRO A 289 -17.35 -14.07 -12.03
N PRO A 290 -18.36 -14.81 -12.51
CA PRO A 290 -19.42 -15.31 -11.64
C PRO A 290 -18.86 -16.28 -10.59
N ASP A 291 -19.35 -16.16 -9.36
CA ASP A 291 -18.98 -17.06 -8.25
C ASP A 291 -19.32 -18.50 -8.61
N THR A 292 -18.29 -19.34 -8.75
CA THR A 292 -18.50 -20.78 -8.90
C THR A 292 -18.58 -21.41 -7.52
N LYS A 293 -19.80 -21.68 -7.04
CA LYS A 293 -20.00 -22.45 -5.81
C LYS A 293 -19.85 -23.94 -6.10
N ALA A 294 -18.66 -24.48 -5.83
CA ALA A 294 -18.49 -25.93 -5.74
C ALA A 294 -19.16 -26.43 -4.44
N GLN A 295 -20.20 -27.24 -4.57
CA GLN A 295 -20.76 -27.95 -3.42
C GLN A 295 -19.70 -28.95 -2.94
N THR A 296 -19.20 -28.76 -1.72
CA THR A 296 -18.32 -29.72 -1.06
C THR A 296 -19.11 -30.46 0.01
N ILE A 297 -18.73 -31.71 0.27
CA ILE A 297 -19.28 -32.46 1.40
C ILE A 297 -18.28 -32.30 2.54
N ALA A 298 -18.69 -31.63 3.60
CA ALA A 298 -17.96 -31.61 4.86
C ALA A 298 -18.61 -32.59 5.86
N ALA A 299 -17.81 -33.15 6.76
CA ALA A 299 -18.35 -33.86 7.91
C ALA A 299 -19.16 -32.88 8.77
N ASN A 300 -20.36 -33.29 9.19
CA ASN A 300 -21.14 -32.51 10.15
C ASN A 300 -20.46 -32.61 11.53
N PRO A 301 -19.98 -31.50 12.13
CA PRO A 301 -19.34 -31.53 13.45
C PRO A 301 -20.30 -31.96 14.57
N GLU A 302 -21.61 -31.84 14.36
CA GLU A 302 -22.65 -32.25 15.30
C GLU A 302 -23.61 -33.24 14.64
N PRO A 303 -23.20 -34.52 14.47
CA PRO A 303 -24.04 -35.51 13.81
C PRO A 303 -25.34 -35.76 14.61
N PRO A 304 -26.50 -35.88 13.93
CA PRO A 304 -27.76 -36.13 14.61
C PRO A 304 -27.75 -37.48 15.35
N THR A 305 -28.22 -37.49 16.60
CA THR A 305 -28.28 -38.71 17.41
C THR A 305 -29.35 -39.67 16.88
N THR A 306 -28.98 -40.93 16.66
CA THR A 306 -29.91 -42.00 16.28
C THR A 306 -30.34 -42.77 17.54
N HIS A 307 -31.57 -43.29 17.58
CA HIS A 307 -32.12 -43.99 18.75
C HIS A 307 -32.74 -45.34 18.36
N ILE A 308 -32.80 -46.28 19.28
CA ILE A 308 -33.60 -47.50 19.14
C ILE A 308 -35.07 -47.14 19.38
N HIS A 309 -35.95 -47.41 18.43
CA HIS A 309 -37.38 -47.11 18.58
C HIS A 309 -38.10 -48.17 19.41
N THR A 310 -38.87 -47.72 20.41
CA THR A 310 -39.62 -48.63 21.28
C THR A 310 -40.72 -49.32 20.47
N ARG A 311 -40.59 -50.64 20.26
CA ARG A 311 -41.50 -51.46 19.43
C ARG A 311 -41.62 -50.94 17.98
N GLY A 312 -40.60 -50.26 17.47
CA GLY A 312 -40.58 -49.71 16.11
C GLY A 312 -41.39 -48.43 15.91
N ASP A 313 -41.94 -47.84 16.98
CA ASP A 313 -42.65 -46.55 16.91
C ASP A 313 -41.65 -45.38 16.85
N PHE A 314 -41.57 -44.70 15.69
CA PHE A 314 -40.65 -43.60 15.44
C PHE A 314 -40.92 -42.35 16.28
N LEU A 315 -42.10 -42.24 16.91
CA LEU A 315 -42.43 -41.15 17.84
C LEU A 315 -41.97 -41.45 19.27
N ARG A 316 -41.44 -42.66 19.51
CA ARG A 316 -41.02 -43.12 20.84
C ARG A 316 -39.54 -43.53 20.81
N PRO A 317 -38.62 -42.55 20.73
CA PRO A 317 -37.19 -42.82 20.82
C PRO A 317 -36.88 -43.45 22.17
N GLY A 318 -36.15 -44.57 22.14
CA GLY A 318 -35.54 -45.23 23.29
C GLY A 318 -34.07 -44.81 23.41
N ASP A 319 -33.20 -45.77 23.72
CA ASP A 319 -31.79 -45.49 23.98
C ASP A 319 -31.04 -44.99 22.72
N PRO A 320 -30.09 -44.05 22.87
CA PRO A 320 -29.26 -43.58 21.76
C PRO A 320 -28.30 -44.68 21.30
N VAL A 321 -28.13 -44.81 19.99
CA VAL A 321 -27.13 -45.71 19.39
C VAL A 321 -25.86 -44.95 19.06
N GLN A 322 -24.72 -45.59 19.34
CA GLN A 322 -23.41 -45.08 18.96
C GLN A 322 -22.91 -45.83 17.72
N PRO A 323 -22.06 -45.21 16.88
CA PRO A 323 -21.40 -45.90 15.78
C PRO A 323 -20.64 -47.13 16.28
N SER A 324 -20.97 -48.30 15.75
CA SER A 324 -20.34 -49.57 16.11
C SER A 324 -20.60 -50.62 15.03
N THR A 325 -20.07 -51.82 15.22
CA THR A 325 -20.23 -52.96 14.30
C THR A 325 -20.97 -54.10 15.02
N LEU A 326 -21.25 -55.19 14.30
CA LEU A 326 -21.91 -56.34 14.91
C LEU A 326 -20.95 -57.03 15.90
N ALA A 327 -21.32 -57.07 17.17
CA ALA A 327 -20.49 -57.63 18.24
C ALA A 327 -20.14 -59.13 18.09
N VAL A 328 -20.84 -59.85 17.21
CA VAL A 328 -20.55 -61.26 16.87
C VAL A 328 -19.34 -61.41 15.92
N LEU A 329 -18.93 -60.31 15.29
CA LEU A 329 -17.81 -60.26 14.35
C LEU A 329 -16.54 -59.78 15.05
N GLN A 330 -15.47 -59.59 14.28
CA GLN A 330 -14.18 -59.13 14.78
C GLN A 330 -14.29 -57.75 15.46
N PRO A 331 -13.48 -57.49 16.51
CA PRO A 331 -13.49 -56.23 17.24
C PRO A 331 -13.40 -55.00 16.32
N PHE A 332 -14.12 -53.94 16.68
CA PHE A 332 -14.06 -52.65 16.00
C PHE A 332 -13.11 -51.71 16.76
N GLU A 333 -11.95 -51.47 16.17
CA GLU A 333 -10.91 -50.60 16.72
C GLU A 333 -10.80 -49.33 15.86
N PRO A 334 -11.56 -48.27 16.17
CA PRO A 334 -11.51 -47.02 15.42
C PRO A 334 -10.17 -46.32 15.64
N ARG A 335 -9.77 -45.46 14.69
CA ARG A 335 -8.62 -44.59 14.91
C ARG A 335 -8.89 -43.63 16.07
N ILE A 336 -7.87 -43.41 16.90
CA ILE A 336 -7.92 -42.42 17.97
C ILE A 336 -7.01 -41.26 17.54
N GLU A 337 -7.59 -40.27 16.86
CA GLU A 337 -6.92 -39.01 16.53
C GLU A 337 -7.38 -37.92 17.53
N PRO A 338 -6.52 -36.95 17.93
CA PRO A 338 -6.85 -35.94 18.94
C PRO A 338 -8.11 -35.11 18.63
N GLU A 339 -8.48 -35.02 17.36
CA GLU A 339 -9.62 -34.25 16.86
C GLU A 339 -10.88 -35.10 16.60
N GLN A 340 -10.78 -36.44 16.67
CA GLN A 340 -11.91 -37.36 16.47
C GLN A 340 -12.50 -37.84 17.79
N LYS A 341 -13.73 -37.40 18.11
CA LYS A 341 -14.46 -37.80 19.33
C LYS A 341 -15.26 -39.10 19.16
N GLN A 342 -15.52 -39.56 17.93
CA GLN A 342 -16.29 -40.77 17.61
C GLN A 342 -15.78 -41.44 16.32
N PRO A 343 -16.03 -42.75 16.13
CA PRO A 343 -15.71 -43.45 14.90
C PRO A 343 -16.41 -42.86 13.68
N ASP A 344 -15.71 -42.80 12.54
CA ASP A 344 -16.23 -42.27 11.28
C ASP A 344 -16.41 -43.33 10.17
N ARG A 345 -16.83 -42.88 8.99
CA ARG A 345 -17.02 -43.76 7.83
C ARG A 345 -15.73 -44.41 7.34
N LEU A 346 -14.58 -43.79 7.55
CA LEU A 346 -13.29 -44.35 7.18
C LEU A 346 -12.88 -45.45 8.16
N ASP A 347 -13.22 -45.32 9.45
CA ASP A 347 -13.04 -46.41 10.43
C ASP A 347 -13.89 -47.63 10.07
N LEU A 348 -15.17 -47.41 9.73
CA LEU A 348 -16.04 -48.48 9.25
C LEU A 348 -15.49 -49.12 7.96
N ALA A 349 -15.04 -48.30 6.99
CA ALA A 349 -14.49 -48.80 5.73
C ALA A 349 -13.27 -49.70 5.96
N LYS A 350 -12.36 -49.28 6.86
CA LYS A 350 -11.18 -50.08 7.25
C LYS A 350 -11.57 -51.39 7.92
N TRP A 351 -12.56 -51.36 8.82
CA TRP A 351 -13.07 -52.58 9.47
C TRP A 351 -13.77 -53.53 8.49
N ILE A 352 -14.48 -53.01 7.48
CA ILE A 352 -15.12 -53.83 6.44
C ILE A 352 -14.05 -54.56 5.63
N VAL A 353 -13.00 -53.87 5.18
CA VAL A 353 -11.94 -54.48 4.35
C VAL A 353 -10.83 -55.16 5.15
N ASP A 354 -10.99 -55.26 6.47
CA ASP A 354 -10.02 -55.91 7.33
C ASP A 354 -9.88 -57.39 6.95
N LYS A 355 -8.64 -57.88 6.96
CA LYS A 355 -8.33 -59.28 6.69
C LYS A 355 -9.08 -60.22 7.64
N GLU A 356 -9.34 -59.82 8.88
CA GLU A 356 -10.04 -60.65 9.87
C GLU A 356 -11.58 -60.59 9.69
N ASN A 357 -12.11 -59.78 8.76
CA ASN A 357 -13.54 -59.70 8.49
C ASN A 357 -14.03 -60.92 7.68
N PRO A 358 -14.89 -61.79 8.24
CA PRO A 358 -15.33 -63.00 7.57
C PRO A 358 -16.41 -62.75 6.50
N LEU A 359 -17.00 -61.54 6.45
CA LEU A 359 -18.11 -61.21 5.55
C LEU A 359 -17.64 -60.72 4.18
N THR A 360 -16.43 -60.19 4.05
CA THR A 360 -15.88 -59.81 2.75
C THR A 360 -15.24 -61.03 2.10
N ALA A 361 -15.97 -61.64 1.17
CA ALA A 361 -15.47 -62.77 0.40
C ALA A 361 -14.13 -62.43 -0.27
N ARG A 362 -13.06 -63.13 0.12
CA ARG A 362 -11.78 -63.09 -0.58
C ARG A 362 -11.86 -64.01 -1.80
N VAL A 363 -12.44 -63.52 -2.90
CA VAL A 363 -12.22 -64.18 -4.18
C VAL A 363 -10.84 -63.75 -4.67
N ALA A 364 -9.85 -64.61 -4.51
CA ALA A 364 -8.67 -64.59 -5.35
C ALA A 364 -9.06 -65.26 -6.68
N VAL A 365 -9.06 -64.50 -7.78
CA VAL A 365 -8.94 -65.07 -9.13
C VAL A 365 -7.55 -64.76 -9.64
#